data_AF-A0A2U1VKQ4-F1
#
_entry.id   AF-A0A2U1VKQ4-F1
#
_cell.length_a   1.000
_cell.length_b   1.000
_cell.length_c   1.000
_cell.angle_alpha   90.00
_cell.angle_beta   90.00
_cell.angle_gamma   90.00
#
_symmetry.space_group_name_H-M   'P 1'
#
loop_
_entity.id
_entity.type
_entity.pdbx_description
1 polymer ?
#
loop_
_entity_poly.entity_id
_entity_poly.type
_entity_poly.pdbx_seq_one_letter_code
_entity_poly.pdbx_strand_id
1 'polypeptide(L)' 'MSAGSAAAAPSVSAGQAEAKEIAKSMGNCTPAKVEVLSYTLGREGQTVFKVGCTEDKDAFVVVRCRSRICTLLR' A
#
# COMPACT_ATOMS: atom_id res chain seq x y z
N MET A 1 21.77 15.46 20.70
CA MET A 1 20.51 14.74 20.46
C MET A 1 20.35 14.58 18.96
N SER A 2 20.27 13.34 18.46
CA SER A 2 19.55 12.98 17.22
C SER A 2 19.69 11.48 17.06
N ALA A 3 18.84 10.74 17.77
CA ALA A 3 18.52 9.38 17.37
C ALA A 3 17.82 9.52 16.01
N GLY A 4 18.59 9.38 14.93
CA GLY A 4 18.04 9.18 13.60
C GLY A 4 17.29 7.86 13.66
N SER A 5 16.01 7.92 13.98
CA SER A 5 15.13 6.77 13.94
C SER A 5 15.30 6.17 12.56
N ALA A 6 15.92 4.99 12.51
CA ALA A 6 15.65 4.01 11.49
C ALA A 6 14.17 3.64 11.64
N ALA A 7 13.28 4.57 11.29
CA ALA A 7 11.98 4.22 10.77
C ALA A 7 12.33 3.42 9.53
N ALA A 8 12.44 2.11 9.72
CA ALA A 8 12.54 1.14 8.64
C ALA A 8 11.58 1.65 7.58
N ALA A 9 12.13 2.12 6.45
CA ALA A 9 11.30 2.46 5.31
C ALA A 9 10.37 1.25 5.15
N PRO A 10 9.04 1.42 5.28
CA PRO A 10 8.14 0.28 5.27
C PRO A 10 8.49 -0.47 4.01
N SER A 11 9.08 -1.66 4.18
CA SER A 11 9.58 -2.42 3.06
C SER A 11 8.38 -2.58 2.14
N VAL A 12 8.61 -2.40 0.84
CA VAL A 12 7.55 -2.52 -0.16
C VAL A 12 6.74 -3.83 0.05
N SER A 13 7.38 -4.89 0.57
CA SER A 13 6.74 -6.13 0.99
C SER A 13 5.74 -6.00 2.15
N ALA A 14 6.04 -5.22 3.19
CA ALA A 14 5.14 -4.98 4.31
C ALA A 14 3.91 -4.18 3.83
N GLY A 15 4.13 -3.14 3.03
CA GLY A 15 3.04 -2.37 2.43
C GLY A 15 2.20 -3.17 1.43
N GLN A 16 2.77 -4.16 0.74
CA GLN A 16 1.99 -5.07 -0.12
C GLN A 16 1.02 -5.94 0.70
N ALA A 17 1.45 -6.45 1.85
CA ALA A 17 0.57 -7.25 2.72
C ALA A 17 -0.60 -6.39 3.24
N GLU A 18 -0.30 -5.18 3.72
CA GLU A 18 -1.33 -4.24 4.16
C GLU A 18 -2.27 -3.84 3.01
N ALA A 19 -1.73 -3.60 1.80
CA ALA A 19 -2.54 -3.26 0.64
C ALA A 19 -3.52 -4.38 0.26
N LYS A 20 -3.10 -5.65 0.33
CA LYS A 20 -4.00 -6.80 0.09
C LYS A 20 -5.10 -6.89 1.14
N GLU A 21 -4.75 -6.73 2.42
CA GLU A 21 -5.72 -6.77 3.51
C GLU A 21 -6.73 -5.62 3.43
N ILE A 22 -6.27 -4.40 3.11
CA ILE A 22 -7.11 -3.23 2.92
C ILE A 22 -7.99 -3.38 1.67
N ALA A 23 -7.45 -3.92 0.56
CA ALA A 23 -8.23 -4.22 -0.64
C ALA A 23 -9.34 -5.24 -0.35
N LYS A 24 -9.04 -6.28 0.44
CA LYS A 24 -10.03 -7.30 0.81
C LYS A 24 -11.07 -6.77 1.80
N SER A 25 -10.62 -6.13 2.87
CA SER A 25 -11.49 -5.73 3.99
C SER A 25 -12.26 -4.45 3.70
N MET A 26 -11.63 -3.48 3.03
CA MET A 26 -12.25 -2.21 2.70
C MET A 26 -12.72 -2.20 1.25
N GLY A 27 -11.88 -2.63 0.30
CA GLY A 27 -12.27 -2.71 -1.12
C GLY A 27 -13.31 -3.79 -1.42
N ASN A 28 -13.60 -4.67 -0.46
CA ASN A 28 -14.52 -5.80 -0.58
C ASN A 28 -14.27 -6.62 -1.85
N CYS A 29 -13.01 -6.73 -2.26
CA CYS A 29 -12.60 -7.40 -3.50
C CYS A 29 -11.47 -8.38 -3.24
N THR A 30 -11.39 -9.43 -4.05
CA THR A 30 -10.31 -10.43 -3.93
C THR A 30 -9.04 -9.93 -4.64
N PRO A 31 -7.93 -9.68 -3.94
CA PRO A 31 -6.71 -9.15 -4.54
C PRO A 31 -6.04 -10.18 -5.47
N ALA A 32 -5.99 -9.87 -6.77
CA ALA A 32 -5.39 -10.69 -7.83
C ALA A 32 -3.91 -10.37 -8.04
N LYS A 33 -3.64 -9.09 -8.33
CA LYS A 33 -2.34 -8.59 -8.74
C LYS A 33 -2.03 -7.32 -7.97
N VAL A 34 -0.88 -7.27 -7.31
CA VAL A 34 -0.45 -6.07 -6.57
C VAL A 34 0.74 -5.46 -7.29
N GLU A 35 0.58 -4.22 -7.70
CA GLU A 35 1.60 -3.43 -8.38
C GLU A 35 1.95 -2.20 -7.55
N VAL A 36 3.21 -1.82 -7.56
CA VAL A 36 3.67 -0.61 -6.86
C VAL A 36 3.64 0.52 -7.87
N LEU A 37 2.70 1.45 -7.72
CA LEU A 37 2.60 2.61 -8.60
C LEU A 37 3.67 3.65 -8.28
N SER A 38 3.92 3.87 -7.00
CA SER A 38 4.90 4.86 -6.57
C SER A 38 5.48 4.46 -5.23
N TYR A 39 6.80 4.60 -5.11
CA TYR A 39 7.51 4.41 -3.85
C TYR A 39 8.42 5.61 -3.66
N THR A 40 8.06 6.45 -2.70
CA THR A 40 8.79 7.67 -2.37
C THR A 40 9.43 7.49 -1.01
N LEU A 41 10.75 7.57 -0.99
CA LEU A 41 11.56 7.59 0.21
C LEU A 41 11.90 9.04 0.57
N GLY A 42 11.61 9.47 1.80
CA GLY A 42 11.85 10.84 2.22
C GLY A 42 11.17 11.19 3.55
N ARG A 43 11.07 12.49 3.84
CA ARG A 43 10.45 13.03 5.07
C ARG A 43 8.99 12.57 5.27
N GLU A 44 8.29 12.32 4.17
CA GLU A 44 6.93 11.77 4.13
C GLU A 44 6.91 10.47 3.31
N GLY A 45 7.72 9.49 3.71
CA GLY A 45 7.81 8.19 3.06
C GLY A 45 6.44 7.60 2.74
N GLN A 46 6.18 7.38 1.45
CA GLN A 46 4.89 6.98 0.91
C GLN A 46 5.07 5.87 -0.13
N THR A 47 4.22 4.87 -0.06
CA THR A 47 4.09 3.82 -1.06
C THR A 47 2.65 3.75 -1.54
N VAL A 48 2.47 3.73 -2.85
CA VAL A 48 1.16 3.59 -3.50
C VAL A 48 1.14 2.23 -4.18
N PHE A 49 0.18 1.41 -3.78
CA PHE A 49 -0.08 0.09 -4.32
C PHE A 49 -1.36 0.12 -5.14
N LYS A 50 -1.32 -0.42 -6.35
CA LYS A 50 -2.50 -0.73 -7.14
C LYS A 50 -2.76 -2.22 -7.01
N VAL A 51 -3.88 -2.58 -6.42
CA VAL A 51 -4.34 -3.95 -6.28
C VAL A 51 -5.43 -4.17 -7.30
N GLY A 52 -5.16 -4.94 -8.36
CA GLY A 52 -6.19 -5.44 -9.25
C GLY A 52 -7.03 -6.49 -8.52
N CYS A 53 -8.34 -6.35 -8.58
CA CYS A 53 -9.29 -7.30 -8.02
C CYS A 53 -9.57 -8.42 -9.04
N THR A 54 -9.87 -9.65 -8.60
CA THR A 54 -10.27 -10.74 -9.52
C THR A 54 -11.75 -10.69 -9.90
N GLU A 55 -12.57 -9.95 -9.14
CA GLU A 55 -14.02 -9.95 -9.33
C GLU A 55 -14.46 -9.21 -10.59
N ASP A 56 -13.73 -8.16 -10.97
CA ASP A 56 -13.96 -7.42 -12.20
C ASP A 56 -12.62 -7.10 -12.87
N LYS A 57 -12.55 -7.23 -14.20
CA LYS A 57 -11.31 -7.02 -14.96
C LYS A 57 -10.82 -5.57 -14.86
N ASP A 58 -11.73 -4.64 -14.61
CA ASP A 58 -11.44 -3.22 -14.47
C ASP A 58 -11.52 -2.74 -13.01
N ALA A 59 -11.90 -3.61 -12.06
CA ALA A 59 -11.83 -3.29 -10.64
C ALA A 59 -10.38 -3.35 -10.16
N PHE A 60 -9.84 -2.19 -9.82
CA PHE A 60 -8.61 -2.07 -9.06
C PHE A 60 -8.85 -1.11 -7.92
N VAL A 61 -8.14 -1.33 -6.83
CA VAL A 61 -8.12 -0.41 -5.71
C VAL A 61 -6.72 0.12 -5.50
N VAL A 62 -6.64 1.41 -5.24
CA VAL A 62 -5.37 2.05 -4.91
C VAL A 62 -5.25 2.13 -3.39
N VAL A 63 -4.14 1.67 -2.83
CA VAL A 63 -3.82 1.77 -1.41
C VAL A 63 -2.58 2.62 -1.25
N ARG A 64 -2.68 3.68 -0.45
CA ARG A 64 -1.55 4.54 -0.08
C ARG A 64 -1.13 4.25 1.34
N CYS A 65 0.07 3.69 1.49
CA CYS A 65 0.74 3.49 2.75
C CYS A 65 1.74 4.61 2.98
N ARG A 66 1.54 5.40 4.03
CA ARG A 66 2.45 6.48 4.43
C ARG A 66 2.94 6.22 5.84
N SER A 67 4.26 6.04 5.99
CA SER A 67 4.92 5.61 7.23
C SER A 67 4.34 4.31 7.81
N ARG A 68 3.28 4.38 8.63
CA ARG A 68 2.59 3.23 9.25
C ARG A 68 1.07 3.25 9.04
N ILE A 69 0.57 4.10 8.16
CA ILE A 69 -0.85 4.29 7.92
C ILE A 69 -1.12 3.93 6.47
N CYS A 70 -1.86 2.85 6.25
CA CYS A 70 -2.37 2.48 4.93
C CYS A 70 -3.82 2.90 4.79
N THR A 71 -4.12 3.63 3.72
CA THR A 71 -5.47 4.10 3.39
C THR A 71 -5.83 3.66 1.99
N LEU A 72 -7.01 3.10 1.84
CA LEU A 72 -7.60 2.81 0.54
C LEU A 72 -8.03 4.14 -0.10
N LEU A 73 -7.47 4.47 -1.25
CA LEU A 73 -7.79 5.67 -2.00
C LEU A 73 -8.99 5.48 -2.95
N ARG A 74 -9.36 4.22 -3.25
CA ARG A 74 -10.39 3.79 -4.24
C ARG A 74 -10.39 4.63 -5.51
#